data_AF-A0A352M8M8-F1
#
_entry.id   AF-A0A352M8M8-F1
#
_cell.length_a   1.000
_cell.length_b   1.000
_cell.length_c   1.000
_cell.angle_alpha   90.00
_cell.angle_beta   90.00
_cell.angle_gamma   90.00
#
_symmetry.space_group_name_H-M   'P 1'
#
loop_
_entity.id
_entity.type
_entity.pdbx_description
1 polymer ?
#
loop_
_entity_poly.entity_id
_entity_poly.type
_entity_poly.pdbx_seq_one_letter_code
_entity_poly.pdbx_strand_id
1 'polypeptide(L)' 'MTEKTQKIKGLLILKGITITSIAKNMGVSLTFVSLVINQKKKSKRIMNHISGLLGASYEETWNDNIVWEPKIPSGTSLNK' A
#
# COMPACT_ATOMS: atom_id res chain seq x y z
N MET A 1 11.28 2.73 10.73
CA MET A 1 10.27 2.47 9.68
C MET A 1 10.81 1.31 8.85
N THR A 2 10.03 0.26 8.59
CA THR A 2 10.51 -0.93 7.88
C THR A 2 10.57 -0.69 6.36
N GLU A 3 11.38 -1.47 5.65
CA GLU A 3 11.46 -1.43 4.17
C GLU A 3 10.08 -1.68 3.52
N LYS A 4 9.33 -2.65 4.04
CA LYS A 4 7.95 -2.92 3.60
C LYS A 4 7.04 -1.69 3.73
N THR A 5 7.11 -0.97 4.86
CA THR A 5 6.33 0.26 5.04
C THR A 5 6.75 1.35 4.07
N GLN A 6 8.04 1.51 3.79
CA GLN A 6 8.54 2.46 2.79
C GLN A 6 8.03 2.11 1.39
N LYS A 7 8.12 0.83 1.01
CA LYS A 7 7.65 0.33 -0.29
C LYS A 7 6.16 0.55 -0.50
N ILE A 8 5.33 0.21 0.48
CA ILE A 8 3.87 0.45 0.42
C ILE A 8 3.59 1.94 0.23
N LYS A 9 4.20 2.81 1.04
CA LYS A 9 4.00 4.26 0.92
C LYS A 9 4.45 4.79 -0.44
N GLY A 10 5.62 4.37 -0.94
CA GLY A 10 6.13 4.78 -2.25
C GLY A 10 5.18 4.39 -3.38
N LEU A 11 4.64 3.18 -3.34
CA LEU A 11 3.73 2.70 -4.40
C LEU A 11 2.35 3.35 -4.34
N LEU A 12 1.85 3.66 -3.15
CA LEU A 12 0.64 4.47 -3.01
C LEU A 12 0.85 5.87 -3.62
N ILE A 13 2.00 6.50 -3.38
CA ILE A 13 2.36 7.80 -3.96
C ILE A 13 2.43 7.72 -5.49
N LEU A 14 3.12 6.71 -6.03
CA LEU A 14 3.23 6.52 -7.49
C LEU A 14 1.86 6.31 -8.17
N LYS A 15 0.88 5.74 -7.44
CA LYS A 15 -0.51 5.58 -7.91
C LYS A 15 -1.41 6.78 -7.61
N GLY A 16 -0.89 7.85 -7.02
CA GLY A 16 -1.68 9.02 -6.63
C GLY A 16 -2.68 8.75 -5.49
N ILE A 17 -2.47 7.69 -4.72
CA ILE A 17 -3.37 7.27 -3.64
C ILE A 17 -2.88 7.86 -2.31
N THR A 18 -3.77 8.59 -1.63
CA THR A 18 -3.45 9.20 -0.33
C THR A 18 -4.00 8.36 0.83
N ILE A 19 -3.36 8.49 1.99
CA ILE A 19 -3.87 7.86 3.23
C ILE A 19 -5.27 8.41 3.56
N THR A 20 -5.50 9.70 3.28
CA THR A 20 -6.80 10.36 3.48
C THR A 20 -7.90 9.75 2.61
N SER A 21 -7.62 9.48 1.32
CA SER A 21 -8.60 8.85 0.44
C SER A 21 -8.91 7.42 0.88
N ILE A 22 -7.91 6.67 1.34
CA ILE A 22 -8.12 5.32 1.91
C ILE A 22 -9.02 5.40 3.16
N ALA A 23 -8.73 6.32 4.07
CA ALA A 23 -9.50 6.50 5.30
C ALA A 23 -10.97 6.84 5.01
N LYS A 24 -11.20 7.79 4.09
CA LYS A 24 -12.54 8.19 3.63
C LYS A 24 -13.29 7.02 3.00
N ASN A 25 -12.67 6.31 2.06
CA ASN A 25 -13.29 5.17 1.37
C ASN A 25 -13.65 4.02 2.32
N MET A 26 -12.86 3.84 3.38
CA MET A 26 -13.03 2.73 4.32
C MET A 26 -13.90 3.08 5.54
N GLY A 27 -14.29 4.34 5.69
CA GLY A 27 -15.04 4.83 6.84
C GLY A 27 -14.27 4.69 8.16
N VAL A 28 -12.97 4.98 8.15
CA VAL A 28 -12.09 4.85 9.33
C VAL A 28 -11.26 6.11 9.54
N SER A 29 -10.66 6.25 10.73
CA SER A 29 -9.77 7.38 11.00
C SER A 29 -8.45 7.27 10.23
N LEU A 30 -7.89 8.43 9.87
CA LEU A 30 -6.59 8.55 9.22
C LEU A 30 -5.47 7.90 10.05
N THR A 31 -5.53 8.09 11.37
CA THR A 31 -4.61 7.47 12.34
C THR A 31 -4.67 5.94 12.25
N PHE A 32 -5.86 5.34 12.10
CA PHE A 32 -5.96 3.90 12.04
C PHE A 32 -5.33 3.32 10.76
N VAL A 33 -5.54 3.97 9.62
CA VAL A 33 -4.86 3.60 8.37
C VAL A 33 -3.33 3.75 8.51
N SER A 34 -2.87 4.84 9.11
CA SER A 34 -1.44 5.07 9.36
C SER A 34 -0.84 3.98 10.26
N LEU A 35 -1.54 3.56 11.31
CA LEU A 35 -1.10 2.46 12.19
C LEU A 35 -1.01 1.13 11.44
N VAL A 36 -1.92 0.87 10.50
CA VAL A 36 -1.87 -0.34 9.65
C VAL A 36 -0.68 -0.30 8.69
N ILE A 37 -0.49 0.81 7.95
CA ILE A 37 0.64 0.96 7.01
C ILE A 37 2.00 0.87 7.73
N ASN A 38 2.09 1.43 8.94
CA ASN A 38 3.30 1.35 9.77
C ASN A 38 3.39 0.03 10.57
N GLN A 39 2.51 -0.93 10.30
CA GLN A 39 2.50 -2.28 10.91
C GLN A 39 2.38 -2.28 12.44
N LYS A 40 1.83 -1.20 13.02
CA LYS A 40 1.56 -1.05 14.46
C LYS A 40 0.19 -1.61 14.87
N LYS A 41 -0.71 -1.77 13.91
CA LYS A 41 -1.97 -2.51 14.08
C LYS A 41 -2.19 -3.41 12.86
N LYS A 42 -2.84 -4.56 13.10
CA LYS A 42 -3.27 -5.46 12.03
C LYS A 42 -4.77 -5.30 11.83
N SER A 43 -5.18 -5.09 10.57
CA SER A 43 -6.58 -5.09 10.16
C SER A 43 -6.66 -5.74 8.80
N LYS A 44 -7.13 -7.00 8.76
CA LYS A 44 -7.21 -7.77 7.51
C LYS A 44 -8.03 -7.04 6.45
N ARG A 45 -9.11 -6.35 6.85
CA ARG A 45 -9.95 -5.52 5.97
C ARG A 45 -9.16 -4.40 5.29
N ILE A 46 -8.44 -3.59 6.06
CA ILE A 46 -7.65 -2.46 5.52
C ILE A 46 -6.45 -2.97 4.72
N MET A 47 -5.77 -4.00 5.22
CA MET A 47 -4.62 -4.62 4.55
C MET A 47 -5.00 -5.18 3.18
N ASN A 48 -6.11 -5.92 3.09
CA ASN A 48 -6.65 -6.40 1.81
C ASN A 48 -7.01 -5.26 0.87
N HIS A 49 -7.64 -4.21 1.39
CA HIS A 49 -7.99 -3.05 0.58
C HIS A 49 -6.76 -2.36 0.00
N ILE A 50 -5.71 -2.15 0.81
CA ILE A 50 -4.43 -1.58 0.35
C ILE A 50 -3.79 -2.48 -0.70
N SER A 51 -3.75 -3.80 -0.49
CA SER A 51 -3.22 -4.75 -1.48
C SER A 51 -3.96 -4.65 -2.81
N GLY A 52 -5.29 -4.61 -2.79
CA GLY A 52 -6.11 -4.43 -4.00
C GLY A 52 -5.81 -3.11 -4.73
N LEU A 53 -5.66 -2.00 -4.00
CA LEU A 53 -5.24 -0.71 -4.57
C LEU A 53 -3.85 -0.78 -5.24
N LEU A 54 -2.96 -1.60 -4.67
CA LEU A 54 -1.63 -1.85 -5.21
C LEU A 54 -1.63 -2.86 -6.37
N GLY A 55 -2.77 -3.53 -6.65
CA GLY A 55 -2.88 -4.57 -7.66
C GLY A 55 -2.23 -5.90 -7.25
N ALA A 56 -2.19 -6.18 -5.95
CA ALA A 56 -1.58 -7.35 -5.35
C ALA A 56 -2.55 -8.05 -4.39
N SER A 57 -2.25 -9.31 -4.07
CA SER A 57 -2.90 -10.04 -2.99
C SER A 57 -2.39 -9.59 -1.61
N TYR A 58 -3.13 -9.97 -0.56
CA TYR A 58 -2.70 -9.76 0.81
C TYR A 58 -1.37 -10.44 1.09
N GLU A 59 -1.23 -11.68 0.64
CA GLU A 59 -0.06 -12.51 0.83
C GLU A 59 1.17 -11.86 0.21
N GLU A 60 1.10 -11.39 -1.03
CA GLU A 60 2.21 -10.69 -1.69
C GLU A 60 2.59 -9.40 -0.96
N THR A 61 1.62 -8.64 -0.46
CA THR A 61 1.90 -7.31 0.15
C THR A 61 2.43 -7.43 1.59
N TRP A 62 1.88 -8.37 2.35
CA TRP A 62 2.02 -8.40 3.81
C TRP A 62 2.77 -9.60 4.35
N ASN A 63 2.93 -10.69 3.58
CA ASN A 63 3.81 -11.80 3.98
C ASN A 63 5.28 -11.37 3.82
N ASP A 64 6.13 -11.64 4.82
CA ASP A 64 7.56 -11.32 4.75
C ASP A 64 8.34 -12.34 3.90
N ASN A 65 7.74 -13.52 3.65
CA ASN A 65 8.38 -14.62 2.94
C ASN A 65 8.14 -14.61 1.41
N ILE A 66 7.46 -13.59 0.89
CA ILE A 66 7.13 -13.46 -0.53
C ILE A 66 7.72 -12.16 -1.04
N VAL A 67 8.59 -12.24 -2.05
CA VAL A 67 9.09 -11.07 -2.76
C VAL A 67 8.02 -10.60 -3.72
N TRP A 68 7.35 -9.50 -3.37
CA TRP A 68 6.40 -8.86 -4.28
C TRP A 68 7.14 -7.96 -5.28
N GLU A 69 7.08 -8.28 -6.56
CA GLU A 69 7.51 -7.38 -7.63
C GLU A 69 6.30 -6.60 -8.16
N PRO A 70 6.14 -5.31 -7.82
CA PRO A 70 5.07 -4.51 -8.39
C PRO A 70 5.26 -4.42 -9.90
N LYS A 71 4.25 -4.81 -10.68
CA LYS A 71 4.21 -4.55 -12.12
C LYS A 71 4.08 -3.03 -12.32
N ILE A 72 5.21 -2.35 -12.48
CA ILE A 72 5.24 -0.95 -12.89
C ILE A 72 4.72 -0.92 -14.34
N PRO A 73 3.67 -0.14 -14.65
CA PRO A 73 3.20 -0.03 -16.03
C PRO A 73 4.36 0.41 -16.92
N SER A 74 4.73 -0.43 -17.88
CA SER A 74 5.70 -0.13 -18.93
C SER A 74 5.13 0.98 -19.81
N GLY A 75 5.45 2.24 -19.47
CA GLY A 75 4.91 3.40 -20.19
C GLY A 75 5.50 4.76 -19.81
N THR A 76 6.40 4.86 -18.83
CA THR A 76 7.09 6.13 -18.55
C THR A 76 8.44 6.16 -19.26
N SER A 77 8.43 6.41 -20.57
CA SER A 77 9.60 6.97 -21.23
C SER A 77 9.83 8.36 -20.66
N LEU A 78 10.80 8.49 -19.75
CA LEU A 78 11.43 9.77 -19.49
C LEU A 78 12.28 10.10 -20.72
N ASN A 79 11.66 10.71 -21.72
CA ASN A 79 12.41 11.43 -22.74
C ASN A 79 13.06 12.63 -22.06
N LYS A 80 14.38 12.59 -21.92
CA LYS A 80 15.24 13.77 -21.89
C LYS A 80 16.16 13.70 -23.10
#